data_AF-A0A8T4J2Y1-F1
#
_entry.id   AF-A0A8T4J2Y1-F1
#
_cell.length_a   1.000
_cell.length_b   1.000
_cell.length_c   1.000
_cell.angle_alpha   90.00
_cell.angle_beta   90.00
_cell.angle_gamma   90.00
#
_symmetry.space_group_name_H-M   'P 1'
#
loop_
_entity.id
_entity.type
_entity.pdbx_description
1 polymer ?
#
loop_
_entity_poly.entity_id
_entity_poly.type
_entity_poly.pdbx_seq_one_letter_code
_entity_poly.pdbx_strand_id
1 'polypeptide(L)'
;MNIAYWIVAGLLALFYFYAGTLKVIRSRDQLRPMMAWVDRVPLPALRALGAVEILGAAGLVLPPLTGTAPWVAPAAAIGFVLLQTGAIAVHLTGEDRRIALNVGLTATAAVTVWLATGL
;
A
#
# COMPACT_ATOMS: atom_id res chain seq x y z
N MET A 1 19.08 -3.66 -14.50
CA MET A 1 17.70 -4.08 -14.23
C MET A 1 17.69 -4.95 -12.99
N ASN A 2 17.25 -4.41 -11.84
CA ASN A 2 17.25 -5.14 -10.58
C ASN A 2 16.05 -6.10 -10.54
N ILE A 3 16.26 -7.38 -10.85
CA ILE A 3 15.19 -8.39 -10.91
C ILE A 3 14.47 -8.51 -9.55
N ALA A 4 15.24 -8.43 -8.45
CA ALA A 4 14.66 -8.48 -7.10
C ALA A 4 13.70 -7.31 -6.86
N TYR A 5 14.06 -6.09 -7.27
CA TYR A 5 13.15 -4.94 -7.19
C TYR A 5 11.85 -5.22 -7.93
N TRP A 6 11.91 -5.64 -9.20
CA TRP A 6 10.71 -5.82 -10.02
C TRP A 6 9.77 -6.89 -9.49
N ILE A 7 10.30 -7.97 -8.91
CA ILE A 7 9.48 -9.00 -8.27
C ILE A 7 8.79 -8.43 -7.03
N VAL A 8 9.55 -7.84 -6.11
CA VAL A 8 9.02 -7.38 -4.82
C VAL A 8 8.10 -6.17 -5.01
N ALA A 9 8.57 -5.13 -5.69
CA ALA A 9 7.82 -3.91 -5.95
C ALA A 9 6.61 -4.16 -6.85
N GLY A 10 6.73 -5.06 -7.84
CA GLY A 10 5.62 -5.42 -8.73
C GLY A 10 4.48 -6.11 -7.98
N LEU A 11 4.78 -7.07 -7.11
CA LEU A 11 3.78 -7.73 -6.26
C LEU A 11 3.16 -6.75 -5.26
N LEU A 12 3.98 -5.88 -4.65
CA LEU A 12 3.51 -4.87 -3.72
C LEU A 12 2.58 -3.85 -4.41
N ALA A 13 2.97 -3.38 -5.60
CA ALA A 13 2.17 -2.48 -6.41
C ALA A 13 0.84 -3.13 -6.83
N LEU A 14 0.86 -4.38 -7.26
CA LEU A 14 -0.37 -5.11 -7.61
C LEU A 14 -1.33 -5.21 -6.42
N PHE A 15 -0.81 -5.54 -5.23
CA PHE A 15 -1.61 -5.61 -4.01
C PHE A 15 -2.27 -4.27 -3.68
N TYR A 16 -1.50 -3.17 -3.63
CA TYR A 16 -2.04 -1.86 -3.28
C TYR A 16 -2.91 -1.25 -4.37
N PHE A 17 -2.64 -1.53 -5.64
CA PHE A 17 -3.52 -1.15 -6.74
C PHE A 17 -4.90 -1.80 -6.59
N TYR A 18 -4.93 -3.11 -6.31
CA TYR A 18 -6.16 -3.84 -6.06
C TYR A 18 -6.88 -3.30 -4.80
N ALA A 19 -6.18 -3.21 -3.67
CA ALA A 19 -6.75 -2.75 -2.41
C ALA A 19 -7.28 -1.30 -2.50
N GLY A 20 -6.50 -0.40 -3.10
CA GLY A 20 -6.86 0.99 -3.31
C GLY A 20 -8.07 1.13 -4.24
N THR A 21 -8.09 0.36 -5.33
CA THR A 21 -9.24 0.31 -6.26
C THR A 21 -10.51 -0.10 -5.54
N LEU A 22 -10.47 -1.16 -4.72
CA LEU A 22 -11.63 -1.56 -3.92
C LEU A 22 -12.12 -0.44 -3.00
N LYS A 23 -11.22 0.26 -2.30
CA LYS A 23 -11.59 1.37 -1.40
C LYS A 23 -12.21 2.57 -2.13
N VAL A 24 -11.83 2.80 -3.39
CA VAL A 24 -12.38 3.90 -4.21
C VAL A 24 -13.77 3.54 -4.72
N ILE A 25 -13.96 2.33 -5.26
CA ILE A 25 -15.16 1.98 -6.03
C ILE A 25 -16.26 1.30 -5.19
N ARG A 26 -15.90 0.55 -4.15
CA ARG A 26 -16.87 -0.25 -3.39
C ARG A 26 -17.64 0.62 -2.40
N SER A 27 -18.87 0.22 -2.11
CA SER A 27 -19.65 0.83 -1.02
C SER A 27 -19.09 0.40 0.35
N ARG A 28 -19.41 1.17 1.38
CA ARG A 28 -19.07 0.83 2.77
C ARG A 28 -19.52 -0.59 3.13
N ASP A 29 -20.74 -0.97 2.76
CA ASP A 29 -21.31 -2.31 3.04
C ASP A 29 -20.53 -3.45 2.39
N GLN A 30 -20.01 -3.21 1.18
CA GLN A 30 -19.17 -4.18 0.47
C GLN A 30 -17.77 -4.30 1.11
N LEU A 31 -17.27 -3.26 1.76
CA LEU A 31 -15.95 -3.23 2.39
C LEU A 31 -15.96 -3.75 3.84
N ARG A 32 -17.07 -3.62 4.57
CA ARG A 32 -17.23 -4.12 5.95
C ARG A 32 -16.73 -5.57 6.17
N PRO A 33 -17.08 -6.58 5.34
CA PRO A 33 -16.62 -7.96 5.56
C PRO A 33 -15.10 -8.13 5.33
N MET A 34 -14.47 -7.19 4.64
CA MET A 34 -13.04 -7.22 4.34
C MET A 34 -12.21 -6.38 5.32
N MET A 35 -12.80 -5.32 5.86
CA MET A 35 -12.14 -4.27 6.64
C MET A 35 -13.04 -3.80 7.78
N ALA A 36 -12.88 -4.37 8.98
CA ALA A 36 -13.72 -4.09 10.14
C ALA A 36 -13.68 -2.62 10.60
N TRP A 37 -12.65 -1.86 10.23
CA TRP A 37 -12.46 -0.47 10.63
C TRP A 37 -13.24 0.54 9.76
N VAL A 38 -13.83 0.12 8.64
CA VAL A 38 -14.47 1.01 7.66
C VAL A 38 -15.60 1.85 8.25
N ASP A 39 -16.27 1.38 9.30
CA ASP A 39 -17.34 2.13 9.97
C ASP A 39 -16.80 3.27 10.86
N ARG A 40 -15.52 3.21 11.26
CA ARG A 40 -14.88 4.22 12.13
C ARG A 40 -14.40 5.46 11.38
N VAL A 41 -14.38 5.45 10.05
CA VAL A 41 -13.71 6.47 9.22
C VAL A 41 -14.64 6.98 8.13
N PRO A 42 -14.77 8.31 7.91
CA PRO A 42 -15.65 8.84 6.86
C PRO A 42 -15.34 8.27 5.47
N LEU A 43 -16.38 7.98 4.67
CA LEU A 43 -16.24 7.42 3.33
C LEU A 43 -15.35 8.27 2.38
N PRO A 44 -15.39 9.62 2.40
CA PRO A 44 -14.47 10.42 1.61
C PRO A 44 -12.99 10.18 1.99
N ALA A 45 -12.68 10.05 3.28
CA ALA A 45 -11.33 9.76 3.75
C ALA A 45 -10.86 8.36 3.32
N LEU A 46 -11.76 7.37 3.35
CA LEU A 46 -11.47 6.02 2.84
C LEU A 46 -11.15 6.03 1.34
N ARG A 47 -11.89 6.80 0.55
CA ARG A 47 -11.63 6.97 -0.89
C ARG A 47 -10.32 7.70 -1.16
N ALA A 48 -10.03 8.75 -0.40
CA ALA A 48 -8.76 9.46 -0.50
C ALA A 48 -7.58 8.52 -0.20
N LEU A 49 -7.69 7.68 0.83
CA LEU A 49 -6.69 6.66 1.13
C LEU A 49 -6.52 5.67 -0.04
N GLY A 50 -7.62 5.18 -0.61
CA GLY A 50 -7.55 4.28 -1.77
C GLY A 50 -6.90 4.93 -2.99
N ALA A 51 -7.15 6.22 -3.25
CA ALA A 51 -6.49 6.95 -4.31
C ALA A 51 -4.98 7.09 -4.06
N VAL A 52 -4.56 7.37 -2.82
CA VAL A 52 -3.15 7.41 -2.43
C VAL A 52 -2.47 6.05 -2.63
N GLU A 53 -3.15 4.94 -2.32
CA GLU A 53 -2.61 3.59 -2.56
C GLU A 53 -2.39 3.30 -4.05
N ILE A 54 -3.34 3.69 -4.90
CA ILE A 54 -3.22 3.56 -6.36
C ILE A 54 -2.05 4.40 -6.89
N LEU A 55 -1.92 5.64 -6.42
CA LEU A 55 -0.82 6.52 -6.82
C LEU A 55 0.53 5.98 -6.32
N GLY A 56 0.59 5.45 -5.11
CA GLY A 56 1.79 4.78 -4.59
C GLY A 56 2.18 3.56 -5.42
N ALA A 57 1.22 2.73 -5.81
CA ALA A 57 1.45 1.56 -6.66
C ALA A 57 1.97 1.98 -8.05
N ALA A 58 1.38 3.01 -8.64
CA ALA A 58 1.87 3.60 -9.88
C ALA A 58 3.29 4.17 -9.73
N GLY A 59 3.60 4.82 -8.60
CA GLY A 59 4.91 5.36 -8.28
C GLY A 59 6.01 4.31 -8.09
N LEU A 60 5.66 3.08 -7.71
CA LEU A 60 6.60 1.95 -7.68
C LEU A 60 6.95 1.41 -9.07
N VAL A 61 6.06 1.58 -10.06
CA VAL A 61 6.20 0.91 -11.36
C VAL A 61 6.58 1.89 -12.46
N LEU A 62 5.81 2.97 -12.65
CA LEU A 62 5.97 3.85 -13.80
C LEU A 62 7.31 4.59 -13.81
N PRO A 63 7.72 5.30 -12.75
CA PRO A 63 8.98 6.06 -12.75
C PRO A 63 10.22 5.19 -13.01
N PRO A 64 10.39 4.01 -12.36
CA PRO A 64 11.48 3.09 -12.69
C PRO A 64 11.41 2.49 -14.09
N LEU A 65 10.21 2.27 -14.64
CA LEU A 65 10.03 1.69 -15.98
C LEU A 65 10.43 2.69 -17.07
N THR A 66 10.07 3.97 -16.88
CA THR A 66 10.34 5.04 -17.86
C THR A 66 11.70 5.72 -17.65
N GLY A 67 12.39 5.43 -16.54
CA GLY A 67 13.64 6.09 -16.15
C GLY A 67 13.46 7.53 -15.69
N THR A 68 12.22 7.98 -15.45
CA THR A 68 11.92 9.35 -15.02
C THR A 68 11.79 9.42 -13.51
N ALA A 69 12.44 10.38 -12.85
CA ALA A 69 12.37 10.58 -11.39
C ALA A 69 12.40 9.27 -10.56
N PRO A 70 13.44 8.42 -10.66
CA PRO A 70 13.49 7.11 -9.98
C PRO A 70 13.31 7.19 -8.45
N TRP A 71 13.62 8.33 -7.85
CA TRP A 71 13.43 8.62 -6.42
C TRP A 71 11.96 8.53 -5.96
N VAL A 72 10.99 8.57 -6.88
CA VAL A 72 9.57 8.39 -6.56
C VAL A 72 9.30 6.96 -6.05
N ALA A 73 10.04 5.95 -6.52
CA ALA A 73 9.88 4.57 -6.06
C ALA A 73 10.21 4.38 -4.56
N PRO A 74 11.39 4.78 -4.05
CA PRO A 74 11.66 4.70 -2.61
C PRO A 74 10.70 5.58 -1.81
N ALA A 75 10.28 6.74 -2.32
CA ALA A 75 9.28 7.58 -1.65
C ALA A 75 7.91 6.89 -1.53
N ALA A 76 7.42 6.23 -2.58
CA ALA A 76 6.19 5.45 -2.55
C ALA A 76 6.29 4.26 -1.58
N ALA A 77 7.42 3.55 -1.58
CA ALA A 77 7.66 2.45 -0.64
C ALA A 77 7.66 2.93 0.82
N ILE A 78 8.29 4.08 1.13
CA ILE A 78 8.22 4.71 2.46
C ILE A 78 6.77 5.06 2.81
N GLY A 79 6.00 5.62 1.87
CA GLY A 79 4.58 5.91 2.04
C GLY A 79 3.78 4.67 2.46
N PHE A 80 4.06 3.51 1.86
CA PHE A 80 3.42 2.24 2.25
C PHE A 80 3.85 1.76 3.64
N VAL A 81 5.12 1.95 4.05
CA VAL A 81 5.54 1.68 5.44
C VAL A 81 4.75 2.53 6.44
N LEU A 82 4.58 3.82 6.15
CA LEU A 82 3.81 4.74 7.00
C LEU A 82 2.33 4.36 7.06
N LEU A 83 1.73 4.02 5.91
CA LEU A 83 0.35 3.56 5.83
C LEU A 83 0.14 2.32 6.70
N GLN A 84 1.02 1.33 6.60
CA GLN A 84 0.91 0.10 7.36
C GLN A 84 1.14 0.31 8.86
N THR A 85 1.98 1.27 9.24
CA THR A 85 2.14 1.67 10.65
C THR A 85 0.83 2.18 11.23
N GLY A 86 0.11 3.03 10.49
CA GLY A 86 -1.24 3.48 10.85
C GLY A 86 -2.25 2.32 10.92
N ALA A 87 -2.20 1.39 9.96
CA ALA A 87 -3.07 0.22 9.94
C ALA A 87 -2.83 -0.70 11.16
N ILE A 88 -1.58 -0.95 11.54
CA ILE A 88 -1.24 -1.76 12.73
C ILE A 88 -1.83 -1.15 14.00
N ALA A 89 -1.73 0.17 14.18
CA ALA A 89 -2.32 0.86 15.34
C ALA A 89 -3.85 0.66 15.42
N VAL A 90 -4.55 0.66 14.29
CA VAL A 90 -6.00 0.39 14.22
C VAL A 90 -6.34 -1.06 14.56
N HIS A 91 -5.51 -2.02 14.14
CA HIS A 91 -5.74 -3.44 14.42
C HIS A 91 -5.38 -3.82 15.86
N LEU A 92 -4.36 -3.21 16.46
CA LEU A 92 -4.01 -3.43 17.87
C LEU A 92 -5.08 -2.91 18.84
N THR A 93 -5.89 -1.94 18.41
CA THR A 93 -7.01 -1.37 19.18
C THR A 93 -8.36 -2.01 18.87
N GLY A 94 -8.40 -3.03 17.99
CA GLY A 94 -9.60 -3.80 17.66
C GLY A 94 -9.44 -5.29 17.96
N GLU A 95 -10.53 -6.06 17.91
CA GLU A 95 -10.51 -7.52 18.12
C GLU A 95 -9.96 -8.32 16.92
N ASP A 96 -9.53 -7.64 15.84
CA ASP A 96 -9.22 -8.28 14.56
C ASP A 96 -7.72 -8.61 14.41
N ARG A 97 -7.42 -9.92 14.42
CA ARG A 97 -6.07 -10.51 14.46
C ARG A 97 -5.31 -10.52 13.12
N ARG A 98 -5.73 -9.76 12.10
CA ARG A 98 -5.05 -9.69 10.78
C ARG A 98 -3.72 -8.92 10.77
N ILE A 99 -3.02 -8.84 11.91
CA ILE A 99 -1.74 -8.15 12.07
C ILE A 99 -0.65 -8.78 11.19
N ALA A 100 -0.72 -10.10 10.95
CA ALA A 100 0.28 -10.82 10.15
C ALA A 100 0.40 -10.27 8.71
N LEU A 101 -0.72 -9.98 8.04
CA LEU A 101 -0.70 -9.37 6.71
C LEU A 101 -0.05 -7.98 6.77
N ASN A 102 -0.38 -7.19 7.79
CA ASN A 102 0.19 -5.86 7.89
C ASN A 102 1.68 -5.87 8.12
N VAL A 103 2.18 -6.75 8.99
CA VAL A 103 3.62 -6.96 9.21
C VAL A 103 4.31 -7.41 7.93
N GLY A 104 3.71 -8.35 7.18
CA GLY A 104 4.24 -8.80 5.90
C GLY A 104 4.34 -7.67 4.86
N LEU A 105 3.29 -6.86 4.74
CA LEU A 105 3.28 -5.70 3.84
C LEU A 105 4.27 -4.60 4.28
N THR A 106 4.40 -4.33 5.58
CA THR A 106 5.40 -3.39 6.11
C THR A 106 6.82 -3.87 5.77
N ALA A 107 7.12 -5.14 6.03
CA ALA A 107 8.43 -5.72 5.72
C ALA A 107 8.72 -5.67 4.22
N THR A 108 7.74 -6.02 3.39
CA THR A 108 7.84 -5.97 1.92
C THR A 108 8.09 -4.55 1.43
N ALA A 109 7.38 -3.57 1.99
CA ALA A 109 7.57 -2.15 1.67
C ALA A 109 8.97 -1.67 2.10
N ALA A 110 9.43 -2.01 3.30
CA ALA A 110 10.78 -1.66 3.77
C ALA A 110 11.89 -2.27 2.90
N VAL A 111 11.76 -3.54 2.50
CA VAL A 111 12.68 -4.18 1.56
C VAL A 111 12.64 -3.47 0.20
N THR A 112 11.45 -3.06 -0.25
CA THR A 112 11.30 -2.28 -1.49
C THR A 112 12.05 -0.95 -1.42
N VAL A 113 12.02 -0.24 -0.29
CA VAL A 113 12.79 1.00 -0.09
C VAL A 113 14.27 0.75 -0.38
N TRP A 114 14.85 -0.29 0.23
CA TRP A 114 16.25 -0.65 0.03
C TRP A 114 16.55 -1.05 -1.42
N LEU A 115 15.71 -1.88 -2.03
CA LEU A 115 15.91 -2.30 -3.42
C LEU A 115 15.81 -1.13 -4.40
N ALA A 116 14.99 -0.14 -4.09
CA ALA A 116 14.77 1.04 -4.93
C ALA A 116 15.96 2.01 -4.94
N THR A 117 16.88 1.96 -3.97
CA THR A 117 18.08 2.81 -3.98
C THR A 117 19.11 2.36 -5.02
N GLY A 118 18.97 1.16 -5.57
CA GLY A 118 19.83 0.61 -6.63
C GLY A 118 19.22 0.65 -8.03
N LEU A 119 18.19 1.48 -8.25
CA LEU A 119 17.52 1.69 -9.54
C LEU A 119 18.26 2.68 -10.44
#